data_AF-A0A1J1IVV8-F1
#
_entry.id   AF-A0A1J1IVV8-F1
#
_cell.length_a   1.000
_cell.length_b   1.000
_cell.length_c   1.000
_cell.angle_alpha   90.00
_cell.angle_beta   90.00
_cell.angle_gamma   90.00
#
_symmetry.space_group_name_H-M   'P 1'
#
loop_
_entity.id
_entity.type
_entity.pdbx_description
1 polymer ?
#
loop_
_entity_poly.entity_id
_entity_poly.type
_entity_poly.pdbx_seq_one_letter_code
_entity_poly.pdbx_strand_id
1 'polypeptide(L)'
;MFSKLIFLLIVPAVFGINLQVSYQQGPCQSANVSTMPFFEMDRFLGEWVEHYRSLLLDDQDDCGKNYYSAFNGTFYNLTETKTNIATGRNTSSAFSVRLAEPLSNPVYGKLLVNNEYGMYYVPLTDYTRYAFVQACEAVNSTHYVLHLWLLGRPGANININEFFIGGTDLLRPTIQDDRCIGIFPNTNTTTVSPTTPDGASAIMVPSVLALLILKAFQMFV
;
A
#
# COMPACT_ATOMS: atom_id res chain seq x y z
N MET A 1 -39.48 28.78 -18.46
CA MET A 1 -39.36 27.33 -18.16
C MET A 1 -37.95 26.77 -18.45
N PHE A 2 -36.86 27.54 -18.28
CA PHE A 2 -35.48 27.09 -18.61
C PHE A 2 -34.52 27.00 -17.41
N SER A 3 -34.95 27.38 -16.20
CA SER A 3 -34.08 27.48 -15.02
C SER A 3 -33.81 26.15 -14.31
N LYS A 4 -34.69 25.15 -14.44
CA LYS A 4 -34.54 23.85 -13.78
C LYS A 4 -33.59 22.87 -14.51
N LEU A 5 -33.27 23.15 -15.79
CA LEU A 5 -32.40 22.27 -16.59
C LEU A 5 -30.90 22.53 -16.35
N ILE A 6 -30.54 23.74 -15.89
CA ILE A 6 -29.13 24.13 -15.68
C ILE A 6 -28.57 23.51 -14.39
N PHE A 7 -29.40 23.34 -13.35
CA PHE A 7 -28.95 22.73 -12.09
C PHE A 7 -28.65 21.22 -12.21
N LEU A 8 -29.19 20.54 -13.22
CA LEU A 8 -29.01 19.09 -13.39
C LEU A 8 -27.72 18.73 -14.16
N LEU A 9 -27.08 19.70 -14.82
CA LEU A 9 -25.82 19.51 -15.55
C LEU A 9 -24.58 19.92 -14.76
N ILE A 10 -24.72 20.66 -13.66
CA ILE A 10 -23.58 21.15 -12.85
C ILE A 10 -23.22 20.17 -11.71
N VAL A 11 -24.17 19.36 -11.24
CA VAL A 11 -23.94 18.44 -10.11
C VAL A 11 -23.01 17.25 -10.44
N PRO A 12 -23.00 16.66 -11.66
CA PRO A 12 -22.07 15.55 -11.95
C PRO A 12 -20.60 15.98 -12.08
N ALA A 13 -20.31 17.28 -12.26
CA ALA A 13 -18.94 17.77 -12.47
C ALA A 13 -18.13 17.90 -11.17
N VAL A 14 -18.78 17.91 -9.99
CA VAL A 14 -18.12 18.16 -8.70
C VAL A 14 -17.84 16.85 -7.93
N PHE A 15 -18.47 15.73 -8.32
CA PHE A 15 -18.23 14.41 -7.70
C PHE A 15 -17.34 13.52 -8.56
N GLY A 16 -16.34 14.10 -9.22
CA GLY A 16 -15.22 13.34 -9.74
C GLY A 16 -14.46 12.72 -8.58
N ILE A 17 -14.62 11.42 -8.36
CA ILE A 17 -13.78 10.65 -7.45
C ILE A 17 -12.39 10.66 -8.08
N ASN A 18 -11.49 11.53 -7.62
CA ASN A 18 -10.13 11.64 -8.13
C ASN A 18 -9.32 10.40 -7.71
N LEU A 19 -9.44 9.31 -8.47
CA LEU A 19 -8.44 8.24 -8.47
C LEU A 19 -7.24 8.74 -9.27
N GLN A 20 -6.39 9.54 -8.65
CA GLN A 20 -5.22 10.12 -9.31
C GLN A 20 -3.97 9.29 -9.01
N VAL A 21 -3.52 8.53 -10.00
CA VAL A 21 -2.11 8.12 -10.07
C VAL A 21 -1.31 9.40 -10.31
N SER A 22 -0.35 9.67 -9.42
CA SER A 22 0.48 10.87 -9.52
C SER A 22 1.65 10.61 -10.47
N TYR A 23 1.56 11.16 -11.68
CA TYR A 23 2.68 11.20 -12.60
C TYR A 23 3.62 12.34 -12.23
N GLN A 24 4.89 12.01 -12.05
CA GLN A 24 5.94 12.96 -11.75
C GLN A 24 6.74 13.26 -13.02
N GLN A 25 7.19 14.50 -13.17
CA GLN A 25 7.98 14.91 -14.32
C GLN A 25 9.45 14.51 -14.16
N GLY A 26 10.09 14.11 -15.25
CA GLY A 26 11.49 13.71 -15.32
C GLY A 26 11.70 12.21 -15.46
N PRO A 27 12.96 11.75 -15.56
CA PRO A 27 13.29 10.34 -15.50
C PRO A 27 13.32 9.83 -14.06
N CYS A 28 13.25 8.51 -13.83
CA CYS A 28 13.33 7.92 -12.48
C CYS A 28 14.58 8.33 -11.68
N GLN A 29 15.69 8.62 -12.35
CA GLN A 29 16.92 9.12 -11.72
C GLN A 29 16.75 10.49 -11.07
N SER A 30 15.70 11.24 -11.46
CA SER A 30 15.31 12.50 -10.84
C SER A 30 14.32 12.33 -9.69
N ALA A 31 13.81 11.12 -9.45
CA ALA A 31 12.93 10.84 -8.34
C ALA A 31 13.67 11.09 -7.02
N ASN A 32 13.04 11.85 -6.13
CA ASN A 32 13.55 12.06 -4.78
C ASN A 32 13.24 10.84 -3.91
N VAL A 33 13.98 9.75 -4.14
CA VAL A 33 13.89 8.51 -3.38
C VAL A 33 14.89 8.55 -2.22
N SER A 34 14.37 8.43 -1.00
CA SER A 34 15.21 8.32 0.19
C SER A 34 15.67 6.88 0.36
N THR A 35 16.88 6.68 0.90
CA THR A 35 17.41 5.35 1.21
C THR A 35 17.98 5.34 2.62
N MET A 36 17.65 4.30 3.38
CA MET A 36 18.16 4.11 4.73
C MET A 36 19.66 3.81 4.68
N PRO A 37 20.52 4.59 5.34
CA PRO A 37 21.92 4.23 5.52
C PRO A 37 22.05 3.11 6.57
N PHE A 38 23.16 2.38 6.52
CA PHE A 38 23.46 1.23 7.40
C PHE A 38 22.36 0.15 7.33
N PHE A 39 21.86 -0.11 6.12
CA PHE A 39 20.83 -1.11 5.90
C PHE A 39 21.39 -2.53 6.07
N GLU A 40 20.71 -3.34 6.87
CA GLU A 40 21.11 -4.71 7.21
C GLU A 40 20.16 -5.72 6.55
N MET A 41 20.54 -6.23 5.38
CA MET A 41 19.69 -7.15 4.61
C MET A 41 19.29 -8.41 5.40
N ASP A 42 20.21 -8.96 6.20
CA ASP A 42 19.94 -10.15 7.03
C ASP A 42 18.81 -9.94 8.04
N ARG A 43 18.68 -8.72 8.58
CA ARG A 43 17.59 -8.35 9.49
C ARG A 43 16.28 -8.08 8.75
N PHE A 44 16.36 -7.77 7.46
CA PHE A 44 15.22 -7.52 6.60
C PHE A 44 14.55 -8.80 6.09
N LEU A 45 15.21 -9.95 6.18
CA LEU A 45 14.67 -11.26 5.78
C LEU A 45 13.36 -11.61 6.52
N GLY A 46 12.64 -12.57 5.97
CA GLY A 46 11.36 -13.06 6.48
C GLY A 46 10.15 -12.48 5.75
N GLU A 47 8.98 -12.70 6.33
CA GLU A 47 7.71 -12.24 5.78
C GLU A 47 7.44 -10.77 6.12
N TRP A 48 6.86 -10.07 5.16
CA TRP A 48 6.35 -8.72 5.22
C TRP A 48 4.96 -8.67 4.58
N VAL A 49 3.98 -8.19 5.33
CA VAL A 49 2.58 -8.03 4.91
C VAL A 49 2.38 -6.59 4.43
N GLU A 50 1.73 -6.40 3.29
CA GLU A 50 1.42 -5.08 2.77
C GLU A 50 0.23 -4.47 3.52
N HIS A 51 0.42 -3.36 4.25
CA HIS A 51 -0.67 -2.66 4.98
C HIS A 51 -1.19 -1.43 4.23
N TYR A 52 -0.32 -0.78 3.47
CA TYR A 52 -0.69 0.33 2.61
C TYR A 52 0.16 0.33 1.34
N ARG A 53 -0.41 0.85 0.26
CA ARG A 53 0.30 1.04 -1.01
C ARG A 53 -0.17 2.28 -1.78
N SER A 54 0.65 2.77 -2.70
CA SER A 54 0.24 3.78 -3.67
C SER A 54 -0.99 3.30 -4.44
N LEU A 55 -1.88 4.23 -4.79
CA LEU A 55 -3.02 3.93 -5.65
C LEU A 55 -2.53 3.42 -7.02
N LEU A 56 -2.82 2.16 -7.31
CA LEU A 56 -2.73 1.59 -8.65
C LEU A 56 -4.11 1.62 -9.31
N LEU A 57 -4.17 1.94 -10.60
CA LEU A 57 -5.40 1.80 -11.36
C LEU A 57 -5.70 0.30 -11.50
N ASP A 58 -6.83 -0.10 -10.93
CA ASP A 58 -7.50 -1.38 -11.23
C ASP A 58 -6.72 -2.64 -10.83
N ASP A 59 -6.39 -2.78 -9.54
CA ASP A 59 -6.04 -4.09 -8.99
C ASP A 59 -6.92 -4.48 -7.81
N GLN A 60 -7.88 -5.38 -8.09
CA GLN A 60 -8.58 -6.15 -7.05
C GLN A 60 -7.64 -7.17 -6.37
N ASP A 61 -6.35 -7.14 -6.69
CA ASP A 61 -5.35 -7.96 -6.04
C ASP A 61 -4.94 -7.29 -4.72
N ASP A 62 -5.26 -7.93 -3.62
CA ASP A 62 -4.90 -7.46 -2.29
C ASP A 62 -4.24 -8.61 -1.51
N CYS A 63 -4.20 -8.55 -0.18
CA CYS A 63 -3.59 -9.59 0.64
C CYS A 63 -2.11 -9.81 0.28
N GLY A 64 -1.44 -8.72 -0.10
CA GLY A 64 -0.06 -8.70 -0.54
C GLY A 64 0.87 -9.16 0.58
N LYS A 65 1.73 -10.14 0.28
CA LYS A 65 2.81 -10.57 1.17
C LYS A 65 4.10 -10.74 0.38
N ASN A 66 5.20 -10.38 1.01
CA ASN A 66 6.55 -10.47 0.47
C ASN A 66 7.39 -11.32 1.43
N TYR A 67 7.94 -12.42 0.95
CA TYR A 67 8.83 -13.27 1.73
C TYR A 67 10.26 -13.20 1.17
N TYR A 68 11.16 -12.62 1.97
CA TYR A 68 12.57 -12.50 1.63
C TYR A 68 13.36 -13.63 2.31
N SER A 69 14.18 -14.36 1.56
CA SER A 69 15.03 -15.42 2.11
C SER A 69 16.43 -15.39 1.54
N ALA A 70 17.42 -15.85 2.32
CA ALA A 70 18.77 -16.02 1.85
C ALA A 70 18.82 -17.10 0.76
N PHE A 71 19.60 -16.86 -0.30
CA PHE A 71 19.85 -17.85 -1.34
C PHE A 71 21.33 -18.24 -1.40
N ASN A 72 22.20 -17.29 -1.72
CA ASN A 72 23.65 -17.52 -1.76
C ASN A 72 24.41 -16.21 -1.56
N GLY A 73 25.00 -16.03 -0.37
CA GLY A 73 25.95 -14.96 -0.04
C GLY A 73 25.41 -13.56 -0.28
N THR A 74 25.47 -13.12 -1.53
CA THR A 74 25.03 -11.79 -2.00
C THR A 74 23.65 -11.78 -2.65
N PHE A 75 23.09 -12.96 -2.95
CA PHE A 75 21.77 -13.12 -3.55
C PHE A 75 20.73 -13.65 -2.55
N TYR A 76 19.53 -13.13 -2.70
CA TYR A 76 18.34 -13.44 -1.90
C TYR A 76 17.18 -13.78 -2.85
N ASN A 77 16.20 -14.50 -2.33
CA ASN A 77 14.92 -14.74 -3.01
C ASN A 77 13.86 -13.81 -2.43
N LEU A 78 12.97 -13.33 -3.28
CA LEU A 78 11.73 -12.64 -2.94
C LEU A 78 10.57 -13.45 -3.53
N THR A 79 9.66 -13.90 -2.67
CA THR A 79 8.39 -14.48 -3.10
C THR A 79 7.28 -13.50 -2.78
N GLU A 80 6.59 -13.03 -3.81
CA GLU A 80 5.41 -12.16 -3.67
C GLU A 80 4.15 -13.00 -3.83
N THR A 81 3.17 -12.81 -2.96
CA THR A 81 1.85 -13.43 -3.06
C THR A 81 0.75 -12.39 -2.94
N LYS A 82 -0.31 -12.55 -3.73
CA LYS A 82 -1.49 -11.67 -3.71
C LYS A 82 -2.75 -12.48 -4.01
N THR A 83 -3.87 -12.01 -3.50
CA THR A 83 -5.19 -12.62 -3.69
C THR A 83 -6.09 -11.62 -4.41
N ASN A 84 -6.63 -12.02 -5.54
CA ASN A 84 -7.68 -11.26 -6.18
C ASN A 84 -8.97 -11.37 -5.36
N ILE A 85 -9.35 -10.31 -4.64
CA ILE A 85 -10.46 -10.32 -3.67
C ILE A 85 -11.83 -10.58 -4.31
N ALA A 86 -11.98 -10.30 -5.60
CA ALA A 86 -13.24 -10.55 -6.31
C ALA A 86 -13.40 -12.00 -6.75
N THR A 87 -12.30 -12.67 -7.13
CA THR A 87 -12.33 -14.04 -7.64
C THR A 87 -11.82 -15.08 -6.64
N GLY A 88 -11.17 -14.65 -5.56
CA GLY A 88 -10.45 -15.51 -4.63
C GLY A 88 -9.18 -16.14 -5.22
N ARG A 89 -8.74 -15.70 -6.40
CA ARG A 89 -7.59 -16.29 -7.10
C ARG A 89 -6.28 -15.83 -6.46
N ASN A 90 -5.49 -16.78 -6.01
CA ASN A 90 -4.13 -16.52 -5.51
C ASN A 90 -3.12 -16.50 -6.66
N THR A 91 -2.21 -15.53 -6.61
CA THR A 91 -1.04 -15.44 -7.50
C THR A 91 0.22 -15.45 -6.65
N SER A 92 1.26 -16.12 -7.14
CA SER A 92 2.59 -16.12 -6.53
C SER A 92 3.66 -15.92 -7.60
N SER A 93 4.60 -15.03 -7.32
CA SER A 93 5.73 -14.70 -8.18
C SER A 93 7.03 -14.83 -7.38
N ALA A 94 8.10 -15.26 -8.04
CA ALA A 94 9.42 -15.41 -7.41
C ALA A 94 10.47 -14.60 -8.16
N PHE A 95 11.27 -13.86 -7.40
CA PHE A 95 12.27 -12.93 -7.88
C PHE A 95 13.60 -13.15 -7.15
N SER A 96 14.70 -12.78 -7.79
CA SER A 96 16.02 -12.62 -7.21
C SER A 96 16.25 -11.18 -6.78
N VAL A 97 16.83 -11.04 -5.60
CA VAL A 97 17.20 -9.76 -4.98
C VAL A 97 18.68 -9.75 -4.63
N ARG A 98 19.33 -8.59 -4.77
CA ARG A 98 20.66 -8.32 -4.19
C ARG A 98 20.80 -6.85 -3.79
N LEU A 99 21.73 -6.55 -2.89
CA LEU A 99 22.11 -5.16 -2.64
C LEU A 99 22.76 -4.55 -3.89
N ALA A 100 22.40 -3.31 -4.22
CA ALA A 100 22.98 -2.60 -5.37
C ALA A 100 24.45 -2.24 -5.13
N GLU A 101 24.78 -1.81 -3.91
CA GLU A 101 26.10 -1.29 -3.54
C GLU A 101 26.57 -1.94 -2.21
N PRO A 102 26.76 -3.28 -2.12
CA PRO A 102 27.02 -3.98 -0.86
C PRO A 102 28.35 -3.62 -0.20
N LEU A 103 29.27 -2.99 -0.95
CA LEU A 103 30.58 -2.56 -0.47
C LEU A 103 30.63 -1.06 -0.14
N SER A 104 29.50 -0.35 -0.23
CA SER A 104 29.42 1.07 0.13
C SER A 104 29.51 1.26 1.65
N ASN A 105 29.98 2.43 2.08
CA ASN A 105 30.02 2.81 3.48
C ASN A 105 29.40 4.22 3.64
N PRO A 106 28.16 4.33 4.16
CA PRO A 106 27.32 3.23 4.65
C PRO A 106 26.72 2.39 3.52
N VAL A 107 26.32 1.15 3.82
CA VAL A 107 25.47 0.35 2.93
C VAL A 107 24.07 0.94 2.93
N TYR A 108 23.56 1.30 1.75
CA TYR A 108 22.21 1.86 1.59
C TYR A 108 21.19 0.77 1.28
N GLY A 109 19.95 0.96 1.72
CA GLY A 109 18.79 0.13 1.39
C GLY A 109 18.36 0.25 -0.07
N LYS A 110 19.24 -0.11 -1.01
CA LYS A 110 18.97 -0.18 -2.46
C LYS A 110 19.05 -1.64 -2.89
N LEU A 111 17.91 -2.19 -3.31
CA LEU A 111 17.78 -3.59 -3.68
C LEU A 111 17.56 -3.69 -5.19
N LEU A 112 18.46 -4.37 -5.89
CA LEU A 112 18.24 -4.75 -7.28
C LEU A 112 17.33 -5.98 -7.31
N VAL A 113 16.23 -5.89 -8.04
CA VAL A 113 15.20 -6.94 -8.15
C VAL A 113 14.99 -7.27 -9.61
N ASN A 114 14.87 -8.55 -9.96
CA ASN A 114 14.65 -8.97 -11.35
C ASN A 114 13.15 -9.00 -11.75
N ASN A 115 12.43 -7.92 -11.46
CA ASN A 115 11.03 -7.72 -11.85
C ASN A 115 10.88 -6.45 -12.71
N GLU A 116 9.64 -6.04 -12.98
CA GLU A 116 9.31 -4.87 -13.79
C GLU A 116 9.86 -3.55 -13.22
N TYR A 117 10.05 -3.46 -11.91
CA TYR A 117 10.56 -2.25 -11.26
C TYR A 117 12.09 -2.15 -11.31
N GLY A 118 12.80 -3.29 -11.38
CA GLY A 118 14.26 -3.36 -11.47
C GLY A 118 15.02 -2.98 -10.18
N MET A 119 14.48 -2.06 -9.39
CA MET A 119 15.08 -1.58 -8.14
C MET A 119 14.04 -1.17 -7.11
N TYR A 120 14.24 -1.60 -5.88
CA TYR A 120 13.54 -1.14 -4.69
C TYR A 120 14.45 -0.29 -3.81
N TYR A 121 13.88 0.76 -3.22
CA TYR A 121 14.53 1.62 -2.24
C TYR A 121 13.82 1.44 -0.89
N VAL A 122 14.59 1.21 0.16
CA VAL A 122 14.09 1.09 1.54
C VAL A 122 14.44 2.37 2.28
N PRO A 123 13.56 3.39 2.29
CA PRO A 123 13.84 4.66 2.98
C PRO A 123 13.86 4.52 4.51
N LEU A 124 13.06 3.61 5.07
CA LEU A 124 12.91 3.46 6.51
C LEU A 124 12.43 2.04 6.87
N THR A 125 13.07 1.43 7.86
CA THR A 125 12.58 0.21 8.51
C THR A 125 13.14 0.11 9.92
N ASP A 126 12.39 -0.48 10.84
CA ASP A 126 12.90 -0.90 12.14
C ASP A 126 13.23 -2.41 12.18
N TYR A 127 13.13 -3.09 11.03
CA TYR A 127 13.32 -4.52 10.80
C TYR A 127 12.32 -5.45 11.51
N THR A 128 11.71 -5.01 12.61
CA THR A 128 10.92 -5.86 13.51
C THR A 128 9.42 -5.59 13.45
N ARG A 129 8.98 -4.43 12.95
CA ARG A 129 7.57 -4.05 12.91
C ARG A 129 7.16 -3.53 11.54
N TYR A 130 7.94 -2.63 10.94
CA TYR A 130 7.54 -1.98 9.69
C TYR A 130 8.71 -1.77 8.71
N ALA A 131 8.37 -1.62 7.44
CA ALA A 131 9.28 -1.20 6.39
C ALA A 131 8.53 -0.37 5.35
N PHE A 132 9.14 0.74 4.94
CA PHE A 132 8.75 1.42 3.71
C PHE A 132 9.60 0.91 2.57
N VAL A 133 8.95 0.64 1.44
CA VAL A 133 9.61 0.25 0.19
C VAL A 133 9.10 1.16 -0.90
N GLN A 134 10.00 1.65 -1.75
CA GLN A 134 9.70 2.50 -2.89
C GLN A 134 10.22 1.87 -4.16
N ALA A 135 9.49 2.03 -5.25
CA ALA A 135 9.95 1.73 -6.60
C ALA A 135 9.60 2.87 -7.53
N CYS A 136 10.47 3.12 -8.51
CA CYS A 136 10.19 4.09 -9.56
C CYS A 136 9.95 3.36 -10.88
N GLU A 137 8.84 3.67 -11.53
CA GLU A 137 8.49 3.13 -12.84
C GLU A 137 8.49 4.25 -13.87
N ALA A 138 9.31 4.13 -14.90
CA ALA A 138 9.32 5.08 -16.02
C ALA A 138 8.11 4.82 -16.91
N VAL A 139 7.20 5.79 -17.03
CA VAL A 139 6.00 5.70 -17.88
C VAL A 139 6.35 6.05 -19.32
N ASN A 140 7.21 7.06 -19.50
CA ASN A 140 7.78 7.46 -20.78
C ASN A 140 9.11 8.21 -20.56
N SER A 141 9.67 8.80 -21.61
CA SER A 141 10.95 9.53 -21.53
C SER A 141 10.94 10.79 -20.65
N THR A 142 9.76 11.24 -20.23
CA THR A 142 9.56 12.52 -19.51
C THR A 142 8.77 12.39 -18.21
N HIS A 143 8.21 11.22 -17.90
CA HIS A 143 7.39 11.02 -16.71
C HIS A 143 7.66 9.66 -16.06
N TYR A 144 7.53 9.64 -14.74
CA TYR A 144 7.59 8.43 -13.92
C TYR A 144 6.43 8.38 -12.92
N VAL A 145 6.19 7.19 -12.37
CA VAL A 145 5.32 6.96 -11.22
C VAL A 145 6.18 6.44 -10.07
N LEU A 146 5.94 6.97 -8.86
CA LEU A 146 6.56 6.48 -7.64
C LEU A 146 5.57 5.57 -6.92
N HIS A 147 5.94 4.30 -6.81
CA HIS A 147 5.24 3.32 -6.01
C HIS A 147 5.80 3.32 -4.60
N LEU A 148 4.92 3.32 -3.61
CA LEU A 148 5.26 3.29 -2.20
C LEU A 148 4.45 2.18 -1.55
N TRP A 149 5.10 1.37 -0.73
CA TRP A 149 4.47 0.35 0.10
C TRP A 149 4.88 0.56 1.54
N LEU A 150 3.91 0.50 2.44
CA LEU A 150 4.13 0.35 3.88
C LEU A 150 3.83 -1.10 4.25
N LEU A 151 4.90 -1.80 4.60
CA LEU A 151 4.88 -3.20 4.98
C LEU A 151 4.95 -3.32 6.50
N GLY A 152 4.29 -4.34 7.04
CA GLY A 152 4.33 -4.73 8.44
C GLY A 152 4.84 -6.16 8.60
N ARG A 153 5.45 -6.49 9.73
CA ARG A 153 5.66 -7.90 10.10
C ARG A 153 4.30 -8.58 10.35
N PRO A 154 4.20 -9.91 10.21
CA PRO A 154 2.95 -10.61 10.51
C PRO A 154 2.45 -10.30 11.93
N GLY A 155 1.20 -9.83 12.03
CA GLY A 155 0.59 -9.41 13.29
C GLY A 155 0.98 -8.00 13.79
N ALA A 156 1.77 -7.24 13.03
CA ALA A 156 2.10 -5.86 13.39
C ALA A 156 0.86 -4.97 13.33
N ASN A 157 0.68 -4.15 14.37
CA ASN A 157 -0.28 -3.06 14.34
C ASN A 157 0.39 -1.82 13.72
N ILE A 158 -0.05 -1.44 12.53
CA ILE A 158 0.48 -0.33 11.76
C ILE A 158 -0.55 0.78 11.69
N ASN A 159 -0.18 1.95 12.20
CA ASN A 159 -0.94 3.19 12.04
C ASN A 159 -0.16 4.14 11.14
N ILE A 160 -0.69 4.43 9.95
CA ILE A 160 -0.03 5.29 8.97
C ILE A 160 0.32 6.69 9.52
N ASN A 161 -0.45 7.20 10.49
CA ASN A 161 -0.24 8.52 11.08
C ASN A 161 1.01 8.60 11.97
N GLU A 162 1.67 7.48 12.27
CA GLU A 162 2.96 7.46 12.98
C GLU A 162 4.13 7.87 12.08
N PHE A 163 3.94 7.92 10.75
CA PHE A 163 5.02 8.09 9.78
C PHE A 163 4.90 9.43 9.04
N PHE A 164 6.02 10.15 8.96
CA PHE A 164 6.14 11.42 8.24
C PHE A 164 7.10 11.26 7.05
N ILE A 165 6.74 10.42 6.09
CA ILE A 165 7.51 10.21 4.86
C ILE A 165 6.78 10.89 3.70
N GLY A 166 7.51 11.62 2.84
CA GLY A 166 6.91 12.22 1.66
C GLY A 166 6.19 11.18 0.80
N GLY A 167 4.96 11.49 0.36
CA GLY A 167 4.14 10.60 -0.46
C GLY A 167 3.20 9.68 0.31
N THR A 168 3.20 9.68 1.65
CA THR A 168 2.22 8.91 2.45
C THR A 168 0.77 9.32 2.19
N ASP A 169 0.52 10.57 1.79
CA ASP A 169 -0.83 11.07 1.45
C ASP A 169 -1.43 10.39 0.22
N LEU A 170 -0.62 9.68 -0.57
CA LEU A 170 -1.03 8.93 -1.75
C LEU A 170 -1.24 7.44 -1.46
N LEU A 171 -1.00 7.01 -0.22
CA LEU A 171 -1.18 5.63 0.20
C LEU A 171 -2.64 5.35 0.51
N ARG A 172 -3.12 4.21 0.03
CA ARG A 172 -4.39 3.61 0.45
C ARG A 172 -4.15 2.38 1.32
N PRO A 173 -5.06 2.06 2.25
CA PRO A 173 -5.01 0.79 2.95
C PRO A 173 -5.24 -0.38 2.01
N THR A 174 -4.70 -1.52 2.40
CA THR A 174 -4.82 -2.82 1.74
C THR A 174 -5.66 -3.75 2.62
N ILE A 175 -6.34 -4.68 1.98
CA ILE A 175 -7.17 -5.71 2.62
C ILE A 175 -6.26 -6.83 3.10
N GLN A 176 -6.31 -7.08 4.40
CA GLN A 176 -5.55 -8.13 5.09
C GLN A 176 -6.45 -8.95 6.05
N ASP A 177 -7.72 -9.11 5.69
CA ASP A 177 -8.74 -9.80 6.50
C ASP A 177 -9.04 -11.23 6.00
N ASP A 178 -10.12 -11.84 6.50
CA ASP A 178 -10.53 -13.21 6.18
C ASP A 178 -10.72 -13.47 4.67
N ARG A 179 -10.91 -12.42 3.85
CA ARG A 179 -10.97 -12.53 2.38
C ARG A 179 -9.64 -12.96 1.75
N CYS A 180 -8.55 -12.87 2.50
CA CYS A 180 -7.22 -13.34 2.09
C CYS A 180 -7.06 -14.85 2.17
N ILE A 181 -7.97 -15.54 2.84
CA ILE A 181 -8.06 -16.99 2.82
C ILE A 181 -8.90 -17.29 1.58
N GLY A 182 -8.24 -17.67 0.48
CA GLY A 182 -8.88 -17.93 -0.81
C GLY A 182 -10.18 -18.73 -0.65
N ILE A 183 -11.18 -18.45 -1.50
CA ILE A 183 -12.50 -19.10 -1.45
C ILE A 183 -12.32 -20.59 -1.76
N PHE A 184 -11.98 -21.36 -0.75
CA PHE A 184 -12.10 -22.80 -0.76
C PHE A 184 -13.51 -23.10 -0.26
N PRO A 185 -14.42 -23.64 -1.10
CA PRO A 185 -15.53 -24.37 -0.53
C PRO A 185 -14.88 -25.59 0.12
N ASN A 186 -14.88 -25.66 1.45
CA ASN A 186 -15.46 -26.77 2.21
C ASN A 186 -15.04 -26.80 3.70
N THR A 187 -16.09 -26.92 4.52
CA THR A 187 -16.23 -27.69 5.76
C THR A 187 -15.62 -27.18 7.08
N ASN A 188 -16.56 -26.81 7.96
CA ASN A 188 -16.52 -26.85 9.42
C ASN A 188 -15.62 -25.86 10.15
N THR A 189 -15.99 -24.58 10.09
CA THR A 189 -15.71 -23.67 11.20
C THR A 189 -16.99 -23.48 11.98
N THR A 190 -17.10 -24.19 13.11
CA THR A 190 -18.13 -23.98 14.13
C THR A 190 -18.06 -22.52 14.58
N THR A 191 -19.05 -21.75 14.17
CA THR A 191 -19.31 -20.40 14.68
C THR A 191 -19.68 -20.50 16.15
N VAL A 192 -18.76 -20.11 17.04
CA VAL A 192 -19.13 -19.73 18.39
C VAL A 192 -19.72 -18.33 18.31
N SER A 193 -21.04 -18.27 18.25
CA SER A 193 -21.82 -17.05 18.41
C SER A 193 -21.68 -16.55 19.84
N PRO A 194 -21.33 -15.28 20.09
CA PRO A 194 -21.55 -14.66 21.39
C PRO A 194 -23.05 -14.41 21.54
N THR A 195 -23.65 -15.00 22.56
CA THR A 195 -25.01 -14.74 23.01
C THR A 195 -25.18 -13.26 23.38
N THR A 196 -26.16 -12.61 22.75
CA THR A 196 -26.71 -11.31 23.14
C THR A 196 -27.46 -11.39 24.48
N PRO A 197 -27.37 -10.35 25.32
CA PRO A 197 -28.48 -9.93 26.15
C PRO A 197 -29.19 -8.74 25.51
N ASP A 198 -30.51 -8.82 25.49
CA ASP A 198 -31.45 -7.84 24.97
C ASP A 198 -31.27 -6.43 25.53
N GLY A 199 -31.57 -5.45 24.67
CA GLY A 199 -32.10 -4.15 25.10
C GLY A 199 -31.16 -2.95 25.03
N ALA A 200 -30.89 -2.42 23.84
CA ALA A 200 -30.60 -1.00 23.68
C ALA A 200 -30.96 -0.51 22.27
N SER A 201 -31.80 0.51 22.24
CA SER A 201 -32.34 1.20 21.07
C SER A 201 -31.24 1.67 20.10
N ALA A 202 -31.48 1.46 18.81
CA ALA A 202 -30.66 1.98 17.73
C ALA A 202 -30.63 3.52 17.76
N ILE A 203 -29.47 4.09 18.12
CA ILE A 203 -29.15 5.50 17.87
C ILE A 203 -28.38 5.55 16.54
N MET A 204 -29.02 6.15 15.53
CA MET A 204 -28.41 6.54 14.27
C MET A 204 -27.16 7.40 14.55
N VAL A 205 -25.97 6.87 14.24
CA VAL A 205 -24.74 7.68 14.19
C VAL A 205 -24.77 8.48 12.88
N PRO A 206 -24.75 9.82 12.90
CA PRO A 206 -24.73 10.61 11.69
C PRO A 206 -23.40 10.39 10.95
N SER A 207 -23.53 10.31 9.63
CA SER A 207 -22.43 10.24 8.68
C SER A 207 -21.34 11.30 8.97
N VAL A 208 -20.10 10.85 8.95
CA VAL A 208 -18.86 11.67 9.03
C VAL A 208 -18.82 12.76 7.94
N LEU A 209 -19.69 12.67 6.93
CA LEU A 209 -19.95 13.68 5.91
C LEU A 209 -20.45 15.03 6.49
N ALA A 210 -21.09 15.02 7.66
CA ALA A 210 -21.55 16.24 8.33
C ALA A 210 -20.44 17.00 9.08
N LEU A 211 -19.35 16.32 9.48
CA LEU A 211 -18.28 16.95 10.28
C LEU A 211 -17.23 17.66 9.41
N LEU A 212 -17.11 17.29 8.13
CA LEU A 212 -16.23 17.95 7.17
C LEU A 212 -16.81 19.28 6.63
N ILE A 213 -18.15 19.41 6.61
CA ILE A 213 -18.81 20.65 6.16
C ILE A 213 -18.65 21.78 7.18
N LEU A 214 -18.53 21.48 8.47
CA LEU A 214 -18.38 22.52 9.50
C LEU A 214 -16.96 23.10 9.62
N LYS A 215 -15.91 22.35 9.23
CA LYS A 215 -14.52 22.88 9.22
C LYS A 215 -14.20 23.71 7.99
N ALA A 216 -14.89 23.51 6.87
CA ALA A 216 -14.71 24.31 5.66
C ALA A 216 -15.34 25.71 5.74
N PHE A 217 -16.33 25.91 6.62
CA PHE A 217 -17.02 27.21 6.78
C PHE A 217 -16.35 28.20 7.74
N GLN A 218 -15.31 27.80 8.48
CA GLN A 218 -14.54 28.72 9.36
C GLN A 218 -13.25 29.26 8.73
N MET A 219 -12.98 28.94 7.46
CA MET A 219 -11.82 29.48 6.72
C MET A 219 -12.18 30.59 5.74
N PHE A 220 -13.45 31.02 5.71
CA PHE A 220 -13.95 32.15 4.93
C PHE A 220 -14.85 33.05 5.79
N VAL A 221 -14.26 33.66 6.82
CA VAL A 221 -14.59 35.01 7.32
C VAL A 221 -13.28 35.70 7.67
#